data_AF-R6SZ78-F1
#
_entry.id   AF-R6SZ78-F1
#
_cell.length_a   1.000
_cell.length_b   1.000
_cell.length_c   1.000
_cell.angle_alpha   90.00
_cell.angle_beta   90.00
_cell.angle_gamma   90.00
#
_symmetry.space_group_name_H-M   'P 1'
#
loop_
_entity.id
_entity.type
_entity.pdbx_description
1 polymer ?
#
loop_
_entity_poly.entity_id
_entity_poly.type
_entity_poly.pdbx_seq_one_letter_code
_entity_poly.pdbx_strand_id
1 'polypeptide(L)'
;MPLWRTRSIGMQFFKYRIKGFLQWAYNFYQNCSSVNPINPFTDVSGEYWVPAGDTCSVYPAQDGSALESIRILSFYEALQDQRAMELAASLVGYDRVVAEMEKVFGEIRFSRCAHSARALQDVRDAVNRLIREHIKES
;
A
#
# COMPACT_ATOMS: atom_id res chain seq x y z
N MET A 1 -4.52 -2.03 -11.68
CA MET A 1 -3.11 -1.68 -11.34
C MET A 1 -2.44 -2.89 -10.68
N PRO A 2 -1.17 -3.21 -10.97
CA PRO A 2 -0.46 -4.29 -10.29
C PRO A 2 -0.31 -4.07 -8.78
N LEU A 3 -0.46 -5.11 -7.97
CA LEU A 3 -0.48 -5.00 -6.50
C LEU A 3 0.81 -4.43 -5.89
N TRP A 4 1.96 -4.75 -6.48
CA TRP A 4 3.24 -4.18 -6.02
C TRP A 4 3.27 -2.65 -6.14
N ARG A 5 2.50 -2.03 -7.03
CA ARG A 5 2.39 -0.57 -7.05
C ARG A 5 1.62 -0.03 -5.84
N THR A 6 0.57 -0.74 -5.40
CA THR A 6 -0.15 -0.42 -4.15
C THR A 6 0.78 -0.55 -2.95
N ARG A 7 1.47 -1.69 -2.80
CA ARG A 7 2.36 -1.94 -1.66
C ARG A 7 3.56 -1.00 -1.60
N SER A 8 4.03 -0.49 -2.75
CA SER A 8 5.15 0.47 -2.82
C SER A 8 4.94 1.73 -1.99
N ILE A 9 3.67 2.11 -1.74
CA ILE A 9 3.35 3.36 -1.07
C ILE A 9 3.85 3.41 0.39
N GLY A 10 4.04 2.26 1.04
CA GLY A 10 4.56 2.17 2.40
C GLY A 10 5.97 2.79 2.54
N MET A 11 6.84 2.58 1.55
CA MET A 11 8.18 3.19 1.52
C MET A 11 8.10 4.72 1.39
N GLN A 12 7.17 5.20 0.57
CA GLN A 12 6.97 6.63 0.35
C GLN A 12 6.41 7.29 1.61
N PHE A 13 5.45 6.65 2.28
CA PHE A 13 4.93 7.15 3.56
C PHE A 13 6.03 7.26 4.62
N PHE A 14 6.87 6.24 4.75
CA PHE A 14 8.01 6.29 5.66
C PHE A 14 8.99 7.42 5.28
N LYS A 15 9.51 7.45 4.05
CA LYS A 15 10.54 8.41 3.60
C LYS A 15 10.07 9.87 3.64
N TYR A 16 8.78 10.14 3.44
CA TYR A 16 8.24 11.50 3.48
C TYR A 16 7.52 11.80 4.80
N ARG A 17 7.61 10.90 5.79
CA ARG A 17 6.99 11.02 7.13
C ARG A 17 5.49 11.35 7.05
N ILE A 18 4.81 10.74 6.09
CA ILE A 18 3.38 10.92 5.86
C ILE A 18 2.62 10.27 7.02
N LYS A 19 1.69 11.04 7.61
CA LYS A 19 0.97 10.63 8.82
C LYS A 19 -0.22 9.71 8.56
N GLY A 20 -0.72 9.70 7.33
CA GLY A 20 -1.88 8.90 6.97
C GLY A 20 -2.20 9.02 5.49
N PHE A 21 -3.21 8.26 5.08
CA PHE A 21 -3.66 8.18 3.70
C PHE A 21 -5.18 8.21 3.68
N LEU A 22 -5.73 8.90 2.68
CA LEU A 22 -7.16 8.95 2.43
C LEU A 22 -7.41 8.52 1.00
N GLN A 23 -8.31 7.55 0.82
CA GLN A 23 -8.89 7.21 -0.47
C GLN A 23 -10.40 7.43 -0.36
N TRP A 24 -10.98 8.02 -1.40
CA TRP A 24 -12.32 8.61 -1.35
C TRP A 24 -13.46 7.58 -1.43
N ALA A 25 -13.18 6.40 -1.95
CA ALA A 25 -14.17 5.41 -2.35
C ALA A 25 -13.84 4.02 -1.78
N TYR A 26 -14.16 3.86 -0.50
CA TYR A 26 -14.11 2.56 0.16
C TYR A 26 -15.13 1.59 -0.45
N ASN A 27 -16.39 2.02 -0.57
CA ASN A 27 -17.54 1.21 -1.00
C ASN A 27 -18.53 2.00 -1.89
N PHE A 28 -18.04 2.84 -2.80
CA PHE A 28 -18.88 3.67 -3.68
C PHE A 28 -19.39 2.86 -4.88
N TYR A 29 -20.46 2.08 -4.68
CA TYR A 29 -21.06 1.23 -5.72
C TYR A 29 -22.06 1.98 -6.61
N GLN A 30 -21.66 3.14 -7.12
CA GLN A 30 -22.51 4.07 -7.87
C GLN A 30 -21.76 4.62 -9.08
N ASN A 31 -22.50 5.06 -10.10
CA ASN A 31 -21.94 5.78 -11.23
C ASN A 31 -21.65 7.25 -10.90
N CYS A 32 -21.13 7.99 -11.88
CA CYS A 32 -20.87 9.42 -11.75
C CYS A 32 -22.14 10.15 -11.28
N SER A 33 -22.00 11.02 -10.27
CA SER A 33 -23.12 11.75 -9.64
C SER A 33 -24.19 10.88 -8.95
N SER A 34 -23.93 9.58 -8.75
CA SER A 34 -24.84 8.66 -8.05
C SER A 34 -26.24 8.57 -8.67
N VAL A 35 -26.32 8.65 -10.00
CA VAL A 35 -27.58 8.53 -10.74
C VAL A 35 -28.11 7.10 -10.68
N ASN A 36 -27.22 6.10 -10.84
CA ASN A 36 -27.57 4.68 -10.81
C ASN A 36 -26.54 3.85 -10.01
N PRO A 37 -26.99 2.78 -9.33
CA PRO A 37 -26.11 1.80 -8.72
C PRO A 37 -25.41 0.94 -9.76
N ILE A 38 -24.19 0.55 -9.39
CA ILE A 38 -23.36 -0.35 -10.18
C ILE A 38 -23.17 -1.63 -9.39
N ASN A 39 -23.22 -2.77 -10.08
CA ASN A 39 -22.85 -4.05 -9.51
C ASN A 39 -21.31 -4.22 -9.60
N PRO A 40 -20.57 -4.10 -8.47
CA PRO A 40 -19.11 -4.15 -8.49
C PRO A 40 -18.57 -5.53 -8.88
N PHE A 41 -19.38 -6.60 -8.84
CA PHE A 41 -18.97 -7.93 -9.28
C PHE A 41 -18.92 -8.07 -10.81
N THR A 42 -19.63 -7.20 -11.54
CA THR A 42 -19.71 -7.26 -13.00
C THR A 42 -19.09 -6.03 -13.68
N ASP A 43 -19.13 -4.86 -13.02
CA ASP A 43 -18.51 -3.63 -13.51
C ASP A 43 -17.83 -2.87 -12.37
N VAL A 44 -16.53 -2.62 -12.52
CA VAL A 44 -15.73 -1.82 -11.58
C VAL A 44 -15.25 -0.50 -12.20
N SER A 45 -15.69 -0.17 -13.41
CA SER A 45 -15.31 1.07 -14.12
C SER A 45 -16.06 2.31 -13.66
N GLY A 46 -17.15 2.12 -12.90
CA GLY A 46 -18.03 3.21 -12.53
C GLY A 46 -18.99 3.66 -13.64
N GLU A 47 -19.18 2.87 -14.71
CA GLU A 47 -19.64 3.35 -16.02
C GLU A 47 -18.61 4.28 -16.71
N TYR A 48 -17.34 3.84 -16.73
CA TYR A 48 -16.24 4.46 -17.50
C TYR A 48 -15.81 5.90 -17.13
N TRP A 49 -16.28 6.48 -16.01
CA TRP A 49 -15.89 7.84 -15.62
C TRP A 49 -14.56 7.91 -14.84
N VAL A 50 -14.10 6.79 -14.27
CA VAL A 50 -12.81 6.68 -13.56
C VAL A 50 -12.05 5.41 -13.98
N PRO A 51 -10.74 5.32 -13.68
CA PRO A 51 -10.02 4.07 -13.83
C PRO A 51 -10.71 2.94 -13.07
N ALA A 52 -10.79 1.77 -13.70
CA ALA A 52 -11.50 0.63 -13.14
C ALA A 52 -10.93 0.20 -11.78
N GLY A 53 -11.82 0.09 -10.79
CA GLY A 53 -11.52 -0.20 -9.39
C GLY A 53 -11.27 1.02 -8.52
N ASP A 54 -11.33 2.25 -9.04
CA ASP A 54 -11.17 3.46 -8.22
C ASP A 54 -12.37 3.71 -7.29
N THR A 55 -13.58 3.32 -7.71
CA THR A 55 -14.82 3.52 -6.95
C THR A 55 -15.03 2.54 -5.79
N CYS A 56 -14.20 1.52 -5.63
CA CYS A 56 -14.33 0.60 -4.52
C CYS A 56 -13.00 -0.03 -4.10
N SER A 57 -12.83 -0.23 -2.80
CA SER A 57 -11.73 -1.00 -2.21
C SER A 57 -12.19 -2.34 -1.61
N VAL A 58 -13.49 -2.47 -1.38
CA VAL A 58 -14.16 -3.69 -0.90
C VAL A 58 -15.35 -4.05 -1.79
N TYR A 59 -15.87 -5.26 -1.64
CA TYR A 59 -17.07 -5.74 -2.32
C TYR A 59 -18.19 -6.02 -1.31
N PRO A 60 -19.48 -5.86 -1.69
CA PRO A 60 -20.58 -6.12 -0.78
C PRO A 60 -20.82 -7.64 -0.65
N ALA A 61 -20.65 -8.18 0.54
CA ALA A 61 -21.05 -9.55 0.87
C ALA A 61 -22.58 -9.69 0.87
N GLN A 62 -23.06 -10.94 0.81
CA GLN A 62 -24.51 -11.22 0.86
C GLN A 62 -25.16 -10.79 2.18
N ASP A 63 -24.41 -10.78 3.28
CA ASP A 63 -24.85 -10.33 4.60
C ASP A 63 -24.68 -8.82 4.84
N GLY A 64 -24.21 -8.08 3.82
CA GLY A 64 -23.94 -6.64 3.89
C GLY A 64 -22.57 -6.29 4.46
N SER A 65 -21.76 -7.27 4.86
CA SER A 65 -20.37 -7.02 5.28
C SER A 65 -19.46 -6.68 4.08
N ALA A 66 -18.27 -6.16 4.38
CA ALA A 66 -17.28 -5.81 3.37
C ALA A 66 -16.35 -6.99 3.09
N LEU A 67 -16.39 -7.53 1.87
CA LEU A 67 -15.41 -8.48 1.38
C LEU A 67 -14.13 -7.74 0.96
N GLU A 68 -13.01 -8.16 1.53
CA GLU A 68 -11.70 -7.56 1.25
C GLU A 68 -11.27 -7.83 -0.20
N SER A 69 -10.86 -6.77 -0.91
CA SER A 69 -10.19 -6.95 -2.19
C SER A 69 -8.71 -7.29 -1.99
N ILE A 70 -8.11 -7.96 -2.97
CA ILE A 70 -6.65 -8.14 -3.01
C ILE A 70 -5.86 -6.81 -2.94
N ARG A 71 -6.48 -5.69 -3.36
CA ARG A 71 -5.86 -4.35 -3.29
C ARG A 71 -5.83 -3.82 -1.87
N ILE A 72 -6.88 -4.01 -1.07
CA ILE A 72 -6.88 -3.57 0.33
C ILE A 72 -5.93 -4.40 1.18
N LEU A 73 -5.83 -5.71 0.90
CA LEU A 73 -4.82 -6.58 1.51
C LEU A 73 -3.40 -6.12 1.16
N SER A 74 -3.14 -5.80 -0.11
CA SER A 74 -1.83 -5.29 -0.54
C SER A 74 -1.52 -3.90 0.04
N PHE A 75 -2.53 -3.05 0.24
CA PHE A 75 -2.38 -1.78 0.95
C PHE A 75 -2.05 -2.00 2.42
N TYR A 76 -2.72 -2.95 3.08
CA TYR A 76 -2.40 -3.35 4.45
C TYR A 76 -0.95 -3.84 4.58
N GLU A 77 -0.45 -4.64 3.64
CA GLU A 77 0.97 -5.03 3.60
C GLU A 77 1.90 -3.82 3.51
N ALA A 78 1.53 -2.77 2.77
CA ALA A 78 2.28 -1.51 2.71
C ALA A 78 2.42 -0.87 4.09
N LEU A 79 1.34 -0.87 4.89
CA LEU A 79 1.32 -0.33 6.24
C LEU A 79 2.17 -1.19 7.20
N GLN A 80 2.18 -2.51 7.02
CA GLN A 80 3.05 -3.42 7.78
C GLN A 80 4.53 -3.23 7.42
N ASP A 81 4.83 -2.93 6.16
CA ASP A 81 6.17 -2.55 5.73
C ASP A 81 6.61 -1.23 6.36
N GLN A 82 5.75 -0.20 6.33
CA GLN A 82 6.03 1.07 7.01
C GLN A 82 6.33 0.86 8.50
N ARG A 83 5.52 0.08 9.22
CA ARG A 83 5.75 -0.21 10.65
C ARG A 83 7.09 -0.89 10.92
N ALA A 84 7.53 -1.77 10.02
CA ALA A 84 8.85 -2.39 10.16
C ALA A 84 9.98 -1.39 9.91
N MET A 85 9.81 -0.46 8.96
CA MET A 85 10.77 0.63 8.77
C MET A 85 10.80 1.55 10.00
N GLU A 86 9.66 1.84 10.62
CA GLU A 86 9.56 2.61 11.87
C GLU A 86 10.28 1.89 13.03
N LEU A 87 10.09 0.57 13.15
CA LEU A 87 10.83 -0.24 14.13
C LEU A 87 12.33 -0.18 13.86
N ALA A 88 12.77 -0.41 12.62
CA ALA A 88 14.18 -0.30 12.24
C ALA A 88 14.73 1.11 12.55
N ALA A 89 13.96 2.16 12.29
CA ALA A 89 14.36 3.54 12.53
C ALA A 89 14.55 3.83 14.03
N SER A 90 13.73 3.21 14.89
CA SER A 90 13.90 3.33 16.34
C SER A 90 15.18 2.66 16.84
N LEU A 91 15.72 1.68 16.10
CA LEU A 91 16.94 0.94 16.46
C LEU A 91 18.21 1.59 15.89
N VAL A 92 18.17 2.06 14.63
CA VAL A 92 19.37 2.48 13.90
C VAL A 92 19.34 3.91 13.37
N GLY A 93 18.24 4.63 13.62
CA GLY A 93 18.02 5.98 13.11
C GLY A 93 17.35 6.00 11.72
N TYR A 94 16.53 7.03 11.51
CA TYR A 94 15.72 7.22 10.32
C TYR A 94 16.53 7.28 9.02
N ASP A 95 17.58 8.11 8.97
CA ASP A 95 18.36 8.34 7.74
C ASP A 95 19.06 7.07 7.27
N ARG A 96 19.52 6.24 8.21
CA ARG A 96 20.13 4.94 7.90
C ARG A 96 19.13 3.99 7.26
N VAL A 97 17.90 3.91 7.77
CA VAL A 97 16.86 3.07 7.15
C VAL A 97 16.54 3.53 5.73
N VAL A 98 16.37 4.84 5.51
CA VAL A 98 16.12 5.37 4.16
C VAL A 98 17.26 5.01 3.22
N ALA A 99 18.51 5.23 3.64
CA ALA A 99 19.68 4.90 2.83
C ALA A 99 19.74 3.40 2.47
N GLU A 100 19.47 2.50 3.41
CA GLU A 100 19.47 1.05 3.15
C GLU A 100 18.36 0.62 2.19
N MET A 101 17.17 1.21 2.30
CA MET A 101 16.09 0.94 1.34
C MET A 101 16.46 1.44 -0.06
N GLU A 102 17.03 2.65 -0.18
CA GLU A 102 17.38 3.24 -1.47
C GLU A 102 18.59 2.57 -2.13
N LYS A 103 19.48 1.92 -1.37
CA LYS A 103 20.53 1.05 -1.95
C LYS A 103 19.94 -0.11 -2.77
N VAL A 104 18.80 -0.64 -2.34
CA VAL A 104 18.15 -1.80 -2.94
C VAL A 104 17.14 -1.38 -4.01
N PHE A 105 16.30 -0.40 -3.68
CA PHE A 105 15.22 0.06 -4.55
C PHE A 105 15.67 1.11 -5.58
N GLY A 106 16.78 1.80 -5.31
CA GLY A 106 17.08 3.11 -5.86
C GLY A 106 16.27 4.20 -5.16
N GLU A 107 16.36 5.43 -5.67
CA GLU A 107 15.68 6.57 -5.07
C GLU A 107 14.15 6.38 -4.94
N ILE A 108 13.62 6.64 -3.75
CA ILE A 108 12.20 6.55 -3.44
C ILE A 108 11.53 7.91 -3.67
N ARG A 109 10.57 7.98 -4.60
CA ARG A 109 9.75 9.17 -4.93
C ARG A 109 8.32 8.74 -5.24
N PHE A 110 7.35 9.65 -5.12
CA PHE A 110 5.95 9.36 -5.47
C PHE A 110 5.74 9.06 -6.96
N SER A 111 6.57 9.64 -7.83
CA SER A 111 6.58 9.35 -9.26
C SER A 111 7.27 8.02 -9.64
N ARG A 112 7.77 7.26 -8.67
CA ARG A 112 8.48 6.00 -8.88
C ARG A 112 7.90 4.89 -7.99
N CYS A 113 7.26 3.90 -8.63
CA CYS A 113 6.73 2.71 -7.96
C CYS A 113 7.59 1.48 -8.28
N ALA A 114 7.44 0.41 -7.49
CA ALA A 114 8.09 -0.86 -7.77
C ALA A 114 7.69 -1.39 -9.16
N HIS A 115 8.63 -2.05 -9.82
CA HIS A 115 8.40 -2.72 -11.10
C HIS A 115 8.08 -4.22 -10.93
N SER A 116 8.26 -4.79 -9.74
CA SER A 116 7.97 -6.19 -9.43
C SER A 116 7.70 -6.39 -7.93
N ALA A 117 7.10 -7.54 -7.58
CA ALA A 117 6.96 -7.96 -6.19
C ALA A 117 8.32 -8.23 -5.52
N ARG A 118 9.29 -8.78 -6.26
CA ARG A 118 10.64 -9.07 -5.75
C ARG A 118 11.34 -7.81 -5.27
N ALA A 119 11.24 -6.70 -6.00
CA ALA A 119 11.85 -5.43 -5.59
C ALA A 119 11.37 -4.95 -4.21
N LEU A 120 10.10 -5.16 -3.87
CA LEU A 120 9.58 -4.84 -2.55
C LEU A 120 10.05 -5.83 -1.48
N GLN A 121 10.14 -7.11 -1.84
CA GLN A 121 10.65 -8.12 -0.93
C GLN A 121 12.13 -7.88 -0.59
N ASP A 122 12.95 -7.46 -1.56
CA ASP A 122 14.34 -7.10 -1.32
C ASP A 122 14.48 -5.94 -0.32
N VAL A 123 13.63 -4.90 -0.45
CA VAL A 123 13.58 -3.80 0.51
C VAL A 123 13.17 -4.31 1.89
N ARG A 124 12.13 -5.15 1.94
CA ARG A 124 11.65 -5.70 3.20
C ARG A 124 12.69 -6.59 3.87
N ASP A 125 13.45 -7.37 3.10
CA ASP A 125 14.54 -8.21 3.58
C ASP A 125 15.69 -7.35 4.15
N ALA A 126 16.01 -6.23 3.51
CA ALA A 126 16.99 -5.27 4.02
C ALA A 126 16.56 -4.63 5.36
N VAL A 127 15.30 -4.22 5.47
CA VAL A 127 14.73 -3.70 6.73
C VAL A 127 14.72 -4.78 7.82
N ASN A 128 14.30 -6.00 7.50
CA ASN A 128 14.28 -7.12 8.44
C ASN A 128 15.70 -7.46 8.95
N ARG A 129 16.72 -7.36 8.08
CA ARG A 129 18.12 -7.55 8.48
C ARG A 129 18.57 -6.48 9.48
N LEU A 130 18.26 -5.20 9.23
CA LEU A 130 18.57 -4.13 10.19
C LEU A 130 17.93 -4.39 11.55
N ILE A 131 16.66 -4.81 11.56
CA ILE A 131 15.94 -5.14 12.80
C ILE A 131 16.65 -6.29 13.53
N ARG A 132 16.90 -7.41 12.85
CA ARG A 132 17.55 -8.59 13.46
C ARG A 132 18.92 -8.28 14.06
N GLU A 133 19.71 -7.44 13.40
CA GLU A 133 21.07 -7.09 13.87
C GLU A 133 21.08 -6.17 15.11
N HIS A 134 19.99 -5.45 15.38
CA HIS A 134 19.96 -4.39 16.41
C HIS A 134 18.86 -4.58 17.45
N ILE A 135 17.99 -5.58 17.29
CA ILE A 135 17.04 -5.96 18.32
C ILE A 135 17.81 -6.70 19.42
N LYS A 136 17.68 -6.23 20.67
CA LYS A 136 18.28 -6.93 21.81
C LYS A 136 17.41 -8.14 22.14
N GLU A 137 17.98 -9.33 22.10
CA GLU A 137 17.36 -10.50 22.72
C GLU A 137 17.24 -10.20 24.23
N SER A 138 16.00 -10.18 24.73
CA SER A 138 15.69 -10.03 26.16
C SER A 138 15.56 -11.38 26.81
#